data_AF-A0A533TY10-F1
#
_entry.id   AF-A0A533TY10-F1
#
_cell.length_a   1.000
_cell.length_b   1.000
_cell.length_c   1.000
_cell.angle_alpha   90.00
_cell.angle_beta   90.00
_cell.angle_gamma   90.00
#
_symmetry.space_group_name_H-M   'P 1'
#
loop_
_entity.id
_entity.type
_entity.pdbx_description
1 polymer ?
#
loop_
_entity_poly.entity_id
_entity_poly.type
_entity_poly.pdbx_seq_one_letter_code
_entity_poly.pdbx_strand_id
1 'polypeptide(L)'
;MTYKGDVKEQAKDILEETLDREAVIVLGRISEEMQLMFMAHPEPASEDVERIVTGFFLENGKSEQFIADWIATSTEYSKMRGLSEKDQPKAMLSDLGVFRFMSFLKDKGLTDDQITIVLTGAVQQSVSDNGECGQGMV
;
A
#
# COMPACT_ATOMS: atom_id res chain seq x y z
N MET A 1 5.45 0.18 -29.09
CA MET A 1 5.77 1.19 -28.06
C MET A 1 4.45 1.62 -27.48
N THR A 2 3.92 0.94 -26.44
CA THR A 2 2.55 1.23 -25.99
C THR A 2 2.22 0.73 -24.58
N TYR A 3 2.97 1.03 -23.51
CA TYR A 3 2.59 0.43 -22.19
C TYR A 3 2.95 1.25 -20.93
N LYS A 4 3.03 2.59 -21.00
CA LYS A 4 3.26 3.42 -19.79
C LYS A 4 2.20 4.50 -19.52
N GLY A 5 1.55 5.03 -20.56
CA GLY A 5 0.43 5.96 -20.38
C GLY A 5 -0.87 5.23 -20.02
N ASP A 6 -1.17 4.13 -20.72
CA ASP A 6 -2.41 3.36 -20.59
C ASP A 6 -2.73 2.90 -19.17
N VAL A 7 -1.76 2.35 -18.43
CA VAL A 7 -2.06 1.71 -17.13
C VAL A 7 -2.52 2.74 -16.09
N LYS A 8 -2.02 3.98 -16.16
CA LYS A 8 -2.44 5.07 -15.27
C LYS A 8 -3.85 5.56 -15.60
N GLU A 9 -4.13 5.77 -16.88
CA GLU A 9 -5.47 6.18 -17.32
C GLU A 9 -6.49 5.07 -17.05
N GLN A 10 -6.13 3.82 -17.30
CA GLN A 10 -6.96 2.65 -17.01
C GLN A 10 -7.21 2.47 -15.51
N ALA A 11 -6.20 2.69 -14.65
CA ALA A 11 -6.39 2.69 -13.20
C ALA A 11 -7.36 3.80 -12.76
N LYS A 12 -7.27 4.99 -13.36
CA LYS A 12 -8.19 6.10 -13.08
C LYS A 12 -9.62 5.76 -13.52
N ASP A 13 -9.77 5.21 -14.72
CA ASP A 13 -11.06 4.83 -15.30
C ASP A 13 -11.77 3.77 -14.44
N ILE A 14 -11.05 2.70 -14.05
CA ILE A 14 -11.57 1.66 -13.15
C ILE A 14 -12.05 2.25 -11.82
N LEU A 15 -11.29 3.20 -11.25
CA LEU A 15 -11.66 3.85 -9.99
C LEU A 15 -12.88 4.75 -10.17
N GLU A 16 -12.99 5.51 -11.27
CA GLU A 16 -14.15 6.39 -11.54
C GLU A 16 -15.42 5.60 -11.89
N GLU A 17 -15.29 4.46 -12.56
CA GLU A 17 -16.43 3.58 -12.89
C GLU A 17 -16.95 2.79 -11.70
N THR A 18 -16.07 2.42 -10.76
CA THR A 18 -16.41 1.52 -9.64
C THR A 18 -16.61 2.25 -8.32
N LEU A 19 -15.92 3.38 -8.09
CA LEU A 19 -15.96 4.10 -6.82
C LEU A 19 -16.83 5.35 -6.92
N ASP A 20 -17.84 5.43 -6.05
CA ASP A 20 -18.53 6.67 -5.79
C ASP A 20 -17.61 7.71 -5.12
N ARG A 21 -18.03 8.97 -5.16
CA ARG A 21 -17.28 10.10 -4.57
C ARG A 21 -16.91 9.87 -3.10
N GLU A 22 -17.77 9.21 -2.34
CA GLU A 22 -17.48 8.84 -0.94
C GLU A 22 -16.37 7.80 -0.82
N ALA A 23 -16.34 6.81 -1.72
CA ALA A 23 -15.30 5.80 -1.72
C ALA A 23 -13.93 6.38 -2.11
N VAL A 24 -13.90 7.35 -3.03
CA VAL A 24 -12.67 8.10 -3.36
C VAL A 24 -12.14 8.88 -2.14
N ILE A 25 -13.03 9.48 -1.33
CA ILE A 25 -12.65 10.18 -0.09
C ILE A 25 -12.04 9.21 0.92
N VAL A 26 -12.63 8.02 1.10
CA VAL A 26 -12.09 7.00 2.02
C VAL A 26 -10.72 6.50 1.54
N LEU A 27 -10.56 6.27 0.24
CA LEU A 27 -9.27 5.88 -0.34
C LEU A 27 -8.20 6.96 -0.10
N GLY A 28 -8.55 8.23 -0.28
CA GLY A 28 -7.68 9.36 0.06
C GLY A 28 -7.28 9.40 1.54
N ARG A 29 -8.21 9.08 2.46
CA ARG A 29 -7.90 8.97 3.89
C ARG A 29 -6.93 7.84 4.19
N ILE A 30 -7.10 6.66 3.56
CA ILE A 30 -6.16 5.54 3.73
C ILE A 30 -4.75 5.95 3.28
N SER A 31 -4.63 6.66 2.14
CA SER A 31 -3.34 7.21 1.68
C SER A 31 -2.73 8.16 2.69
N GLU A 32 -3.52 9.11 3.21
CA GLU A 32 -3.07 10.12 4.17
C GLU A 32 -2.62 9.49 5.49
N GLU A 33 -3.40 8.56 6.05
CA GLU A 33 -3.04 7.83 7.25
C GLU A 33 -1.74 7.05 7.09
N MET A 34 -1.55 6.38 5.95
CA MET A 34 -0.30 5.69 5.65
C MET A 34 0.87 6.66 5.54
N GLN A 35 0.68 7.80 4.88
CA GLN A 35 1.71 8.84 4.78
C GLN A 35 2.10 9.39 6.16
N LEU A 36 1.11 9.68 7.01
CA LEU A 36 1.34 10.13 8.38
C LEU A 36 2.07 9.07 9.21
N MET A 37 1.73 7.78 9.06
CA MET A 37 2.45 6.68 9.70
C MET A 37 3.92 6.61 9.26
N PHE A 38 4.20 6.74 7.95
CA PHE A 38 5.58 6.78 7.46
C PHE A 38 6.36 8.02 7.91
N MET A 39 5.68 9.17 8.05
CA MET A 39 6.30 10.40 8.57
C MET A 39 6.58 10.31 10.08
N ALA A 40 5.67 9.71 10.85
CA ALA A 40 5.83 9.51 12.29
C ALA A 40 6.90 8.46 12.63
N HIS A 41 7.10 7.48 11.73
CA HIS A 41 8.05 6.39 11.89
C HIS A 41 8.98 6.31 10.67
N PRO A 42 9.93 7.25 10.51
CA PRO A 42 10.85 7.25 9.37
C PRO A 42 11.82 6.05 9.40
N GLU A 43 12.16 5.56 10.60
CA GLU A 43 12.94 4.36 10.87
C GLU A 43 12.16 3.48 11.85
N PRO A 44 11.10 2.79 11.37
CA PRO A 44 10.25 2.00 12.25
C PRO A 44 11.04 0.81 12.80
N ALA A 45 10.94 0.57 14.11
CA ALA A 45 11.42 -0.68 14.70
C ALA A 45 10.40 -1.80 14.47
N SER A 46 10.85 -3.06 14.42
CA SER A 46 9.96 -4.21 14.22
C SER A 46 8.83 -4.24 15.24
N GLU A 47 9.14 -4.01 16.52
CA GLU A 47 8.13 -4.00 17.60
C GLU A 47 7.05 -2.94 17.38
N ASP A 48 7.40 -1.76 16.88
CA ASP A 48 6.42 -0.71 16.60
C ASP A 48 5.50 -1.11 15.44
N VAL A 49 6.05 -1.70 14.38
CA VAL A 49 5.26 -2.16 13.22
C VAL A 49 4.35 -3.32 13.62
N GLU A 50 4.85 -4.28 14.40
CA GLU A 50 4.05 -5.39 14.91
C GLU A 50 2.88 -4.90 15.75
N ARG A 51 3.08 -3.88 16.60
CA ARG A 51 2.01 -3.26 17.39
C ARG A 51 0.98 -2.55 16.52
N ILE A 52 1.42 -1.80 15.50
CA ILE A 52 0.54 -1.11 14.54
C ILE A 52 -0.31 -2.12 13.76
N VAL A 53 0.34 -3.15 13.19
CA VAL A 53 -0.32 -4.23 12.45
C VAL A 53 -1.34 -4.96 13.33
N THR A 54 -0.94 -5.32 14.54
CA THR A 54 -1.79 -6.01 15.50
C THR A 54 -3.00 -5.17 15.88
N GLY A 55 -2.79 -3.88 16.22
CA GLY A 55 -3.87 -2.95 16.54
C GLY A 55 -4.88 -2.85 15.41
N PHE A 56 -4.40 -2.60 14.19
CA PHE A 56 -5.26 -2.51 13.00
C PHE A 56 -6.11 -3.77 12.81
N PHE A 57 -5.50 -4.95 12.84
CA PHE A 57 -6.23 -6.18 12.57
C PHE A 57 -7.21 -6.57 13.69
N LEU A 58 -6.87 -6.28 14.95
CA LEU A 58 -7.79 -6.48 16.08
C LEU A 58 -9.00 -5.56 15.98
N GLU A 59 -8.81 -4.28 15.64
CA GLU A 59 -9.91 -3.33 15.42
C GLU A 59 -10.82 -3.76 14.26
N ASN A 60 -10.26 -4.48 13.28
CA ASN A 60 -11.00 -5.06 12.15
C ASN A 60 -11.53 -6.49 12.44
N GLY A 61 -11.51 -6.93 13.70
CA GLY A 61 -12.10 -8.19 14.14
C GLY A 61 -11.35 -9.45 13.68
N LYS A 62 -10.07 -9.34 13.33
CA LYS A 62 -9.24 -10.52 13.01
C LYS A 62 -8.74 -11.19 14.29
N SER A 63 -8.59 -12.51 14.23
CA SER A 63 -8.05 -13.33 15.31
C SER A 63 -6.53 -13.14 15.47
N GLU A 64 -6.02 -13.30 16.69
CA GLU A 64 -4.58 -13.27 16.99
C GLU A 64 -3.76 -14.25 16.15
N GLN A 65 -4.30 -15.44 15.83
CA GLN A 65 -3.63 -16.40 14.94
C GLN A 65 -3.41 -15.83 13.54
N PHE A 66 -4.46 -15.29 12.90
CA PHE A 66 -4.35 -14.61 11.61
C PHE A 66 -3.30 -13.49 11.62
N ILE A 67 -3.24 -12.71 12.71
CA ILE A 67 -2.27 -11.62 12.84
C ILE A 67 -0.84 -12.17 12.89
N ALA A 68 -0.61 -13.22 13.69
CA ALA A 68 0.69 -13.87 13.79
C ALA A 68 1.12 -14.49 12.44
N ASP A 69 0.21 -15.18 11.75
CA ASP A 69 0.46 -15.75 10.42
C ASP A 69 0.79 -14.65 9.39
N TRP A 70 0.08 -13.52 9.43
CA TRP A 70 0.34 -12.39 8.53
C TRP A 70 1.71 -11.75 8.78
N ILE A 71 2.06 -11.50 10.05
CA ILE A 71 3.37 -10.94 10.43
C ILE A 71 4.50 -11.88 10.02
N ALA A 72 4.34 -13.19 10.28
CA ALA A 72 5.30 -14.20 9.86
C ALA A 72 5.48 -14.19 8.34
N THR A 73 4.38 -14.19 7.60
CA THR A 73 4.39 -14.15 6.13
C THR A 73 5.10 -12.90 5.60
N SER A 74 4.75 -11.69 6.06
CA SER A 74 5.40 -10.45 5.61
C SER A 74 6.90 -10.42 5.97
N THR A 75 7.27 -10.96 7.13
CA THR A 75 8.67 -11.11 7.54
C THR A 75 9.43 -12.07 6.59
N GLU A 76 8.85 -13.22 6.27
CA GLU A 76 9.43 -14.18 5.33
C GLU A 76 9.58 -13.59 3.92
N TYR A 77 8.56 -12.89 3.42
CA TYR A 77 8.63 -12.18 2.15
C TYR A 77 9.77 -11.15 2.12
N SER A 78 9.94 -10.39 3.21
CA SER A 78 11.01 -9.39 3.32
C SER A 78 12.39 -10.05 3.29
N LYS A 79 12.55 -11.20 3.97
CA LYS A 79 13.78 -12.01 3.94
C LYS A 79 14.05 -12.59 2.54
N MET A 80 13.04 -13.14 1.88
CA MET A 80 13.17 -13.69 0.52
C MET A 80 13.57 -12.64 -0.51
N ARG A 81 13.14 -11.38 -0.32
CA ARG A 81 13.55 -10.23 -1.15
C ARG A 81 14.97 -9.74 -0.88
N GLY A 82 15.68 -10.34 0.09
CA GLY A 82 17.04 -9.96 0.46
C GLY A 82 17.11 -8.60 1.17
N LEU A 83 16.01 -8.15 1.79
CA LEU A 83 15.99 -6.90 2.54
C LEU A 83 16.82 -7.03 3.82
N SER A 84 17.64 -6.01 4.08
CA SER A 84 18.38 -5.91 5.34
C SER A 84 17.41 -5.78 6.51
N GLU A 85 17.77 -6.27 7.69
CA GLU A 85 16.91 -6.25 8.89
C GLU A 85 16.34 -4.86 9.21
N LYS A 86 17.10 -3.80 8.92
CA LYS A 86 16.68 -2.40 9.06
C LYS A 86 15.56 -1.96 8.10
N ASP A 87 15.44 -2.61 6.94
CA ASP A 87 14.47 -2.27 5.89
C ASP A 87 13.20 -3.13 5.99
N GLN A 88 13.25 -4.24 6.74
CA GLN A 88 12.10 -5.15 6.93
C GLN A 88 10.89 -4.48 7.60
N PRO A 89 11.04 -3.67 8.67
CA PRO A 89 9.89 -3.03 9.31
C PRO A 89 9.17 -2.06 8.35
N LYS A 90 9.95 -1.31 7.56
CA LYS A 90 9.41 -0.39 6.56
C LYS A 90 8.68 -1.13 5.44
N ALA A 91 9.21 -2.27 5.01
CA ALA A 91 8.56 -3.13 4.03
C ALA A 91 7.24 -3.72 4.58
N MET A 92 7.23 -4.19 5.82
CA MET A 92 6.03 -4.71 6.47
C MET A 92 4.94 -3.64 6.65
N LEU A 93 5.32 -2.40 7.02
CA LEU A 93 4.38 -1.29 7.09
C LEU A 93 3.82 -0.92 5.69
N SER A 94 4.63 -1.08 4.64
CA SER A 94 4.19 -0.91 3.25
C SER A 94 3.21 -2.00 2.83
N ASP A 95 3.48 -3.26 3.20
CA ASP A 95 2.58 -4.40 2.96
C ASP A 95 1.23 -4.18 3.67
N LEU A 96 1.24 -3.63 4.90
CA LEU A 96 0.01 -3.25 5.60
C LEU A 96 -0.79 -2.21 4.81
N GLY A 97 -0.12 -1.16 4.31
CA GLY A 97 -0.76 -0.16 3.47
C GLY A 97 -1.42 -0.78 2.24
N VAL A 98 -0.67 -1.59 1.48
CA VAL A 98 -1.19 -2.30 0.29
C VAL A 98 -2.38 -3.18 0.67
N PHE A 99 -2.30 -3.92 1.78
CA PHE A 99 -3.41 -4.74 2.26
C PHE A 99 -4.67 -3.89 2.52
N ARG A 100 -4.54 -2.74 3.19
CA ARG A 100 -5.66 -1.82 3.47
C ARG A 100 -6.30 -1.32 2.16
N PHE A 101 -5.48 -0.93 1.18
CA PHE A 101 -5.96 -0.54 -0.15
C PHE A 101 -6.70 -1.68 -0.85
N MET A 102 -6.08 -2.86 -0.93
CA MET A 102 -6.68 -4.02 -1.59
C MET A 102 -7.99 -4.43 -0.95
N SER A 103 -8.04 -4.49 0.38
CA SER A 103 -9.25 -4.86 1.11
C SER A 103 -10.38 -3.87 0.86
N PHE A 104 -10.08 -2.57 0.82
CA PHE A 104 -11.06 -1.53 0.51
C PHE A 104 -11.60 -1.66 -0.93
N LEU A 105 -10.72 -1.86 -1.91
CA LEU A 105 -11.13 -2.02 -3.30
C LEU A 105 -11.97 -3.29 -3.51
N LYS A 106 -11.62 -4.40 -2.83
CA LYS A 106 -12.44 -5.62 -2.84
C LYS A 106 -13.83 -5.40 -2.24
N ASP A 107 -13.93 -4.67 -1.13
CA ASP A 107 -15.21 -4.32 -0.51
C ASP A 107 -16.12 -3.51 -1.45
N LYS A 108 -15.51 -2.67 -2.29
CA LYS A 108 -16.22 -1.88 -3.30
C LYS A 108 -16.54 -2.66 -4.58
N GLY A 109 -16.18 -3.94 -4.65
CA GLY A 109 -16.54 -4.83 -5.76
C GLY A 109 -15.51 -4.89 -6.89
N LEU A 110 -14.30 -4.33 -6.72
CA LEU A 110 -13.24 -4.51 -7.71
C LEU A 110 -12.73 -5.95 -7.70
N THR A 111 -12.51 -6.49 -8.89
CA THR A 111 -11.90 -7.80 -9.09
C THR A 111 -10.40 -7.78 -8.82
N ASP A 112 -9.80 -8.94 -8.54
CA ASP A 112 -8.36 -9.05 -8.32
C ASP A 112 -7.51 -8.50 -9.48
N ASP A 113 -7.98 -8.63 -10.72
CA ASP A 113 -7.33 -8.11 -11.92
C ASP A 113 -7.35 -6.57 -11.95
N GLN A 114 -8.52 -5.97 -11.71
CA GLN A 114 -8.69 -4.52 -11.61
C GLN A 114 -7.85 -3.93 -10.46
N ILE A 115 -7.81 -4.61 -9.31
CA ILE A 115 -6.98 -4.19 -8.17
C ILE A 115 -5.50 -4.21 -8.55
N THR A 116 -5.05 -5.23 -9.29
CA THR A 116 -3.66 -5.32 -9.76
C THR A 116 -3.32 -4.13 -10.67
N ILE A 117 -4.23 -3.75 -11.57
CA ILE A 117 -4.07 -2.58 -12.45
C ILE A 117 -4.00 -1.28 -11.63
N VAL A 118 -4.91 -1.10 -10.67
CA VAL A 118 -4.96 0.09 -9.80
C VAL A 118 -3.68 0.22 -8.97
N LEU A 119 -3.22 -0.87 -8.34
CA LEU A 119 -1.97 -0.86 -7.56
C LEU A 119 -0.76 -0.55 -8.45
N THR A 120 -0.71 -1.15 -9.65
CA THR A 120 0.36 -0.90 -10.60
C THR A 120 0.37 0.57 -11.04
N GLY A 121 -0.80 1.16 -11.29
CA GLY A 121 -0.94 2.58 -11.58
C GLY A 121 -0.48 3.48 -10.44
N ALA A 122 -0.86 3.17 -9.20
CA ALA A 122 -0.46 3.92 -8.01
C ALA A 122 1.05 3.89 -7.78
N VAL A 123 1.68 2.71 -7.90
CA VAL A 123 3.14 2.56 -7.80
C VAL A 123 3.85 3.37 -8.88
N GLN A 124 3.34 3.36 -10.12
CA GLN A 124 3.91 4.19 -11.20
C GLN A 124 3.79 5.68 -10.91
N GLN A 125 2.66 6.14 -10.34
CA GLN A 125 2.52 7.54 -9.93
C GLN A 125 3.53 7.92 -8.84
N SER A 126 3.72 7.09 -7.82
CA SER A 126 4.69 7.37 -6.75
C SER A 126 6.14 7.42 -7.26
N VAL A 127 6.49 6.58 -8.24
CA VAL A 127 7.82 6.59 -8.87
C VAL A 127 8.00 7.80 -9.80
N SER A 128 6.95 8.22 -10.50
CA SER A 128 6.97 9.42 -11.34
C SER A 128 7.01 10.71 -10.52
N ASP A 129 6.28 10.79 -9.41
CA ASP A 129 6.25 11.95 -8.51
C ASP A 129 7.61 12.15 -7.80
N ASN A 130 8.30 11.04 -7.44
CA ASN A 130 9.69 11.08 -6.96
C ASN A 130 10.75 11.27 -8.07
N GLY A 131 10.34 11.30 -9.34
CA GLY A 131 11.22 11.41 -10.50
C GLY A 131 11.42 12.83 -11.03
N GLU A 132 10.64 13.82 -10.58
CA GLU A 132 10.70 15.20 -11.06
C GLU A 132 11.59 16.13 -10.22
N CYS A 133 12.50 15.56 -9.41
CA CYS A 133 13.58 16.32 -8.77
C CYS A 133 14.93 15.95 -9.39
N GLY A 134 15.10 16.21 -10.69
CA GLY A 134 16.32 15.80 -11.40
C GLY A 134 16.46 16.21 -12.87
N GLN A 135 15.86 17.31 -13.33
CA GLN A 135 16.32 17.94 -14.57
C GLN A 135 16.01 19.43 -14.58
N GLY A 136 16.97 20.20 -14.06
CA GLY A 136 16.86 21.64 -13.97
C GLY A 136 18.08 22.28 -13.34
N MET A 137 19.30 21.85 -13.70
CA MET A 137 20.50 22.65 -13.52
C MET A 137 21.55 22.24 -14.56
N VAL A 138 22.02 23.28 -15.26
CA VAL A 138 23.05 23.42 -16.32
C VAL A 138 22.73 22.93 -17.73
#